data_AF-A0A1L9WGZ1-F1
#
_entry.id   AF-A0A1L9WGZ1-F1
#
_cell.length_a   1.000
_cell.length_b   1.000
_cell.length_c   1.000
_cell.angle_alpha   90.00
_cell.angle_beta   90.00
_cell.angle_gamma   90.00
#
_symmetry.space_group_name_H-M   'P 1'
#
loop_
_entity.id
_entity.type
_entity.pdbx_description
1 polymer ?
#
loop_
_entity_poly.entity_id
_entity_poly.type
_entity_poly.pdbx_seq_one_letter_code
_entity_poly.pdbx_strand_id
1 'polypeptide(L)'
;MQWTLDEREIRGWTDGDAFRELYLFWKDAIAESFGLDGGFIQTHRETADSIFVTATAREVSGYLGFIEFSKKTGRVSLVAADAHLLSTNTAEAKVKARAPDVTNEDLFTFRNPRLKLAALYLNRDGHQVSIIAWGRFWLFPPQQADSPLLCETGYRDQDTLVGSQREQEAKPLLVMQARESKDVAIFLDRDTNYVTRLTFALWMGMAFDIRGVTDSWNTITTDYGDILFYPRYANKLFLEGVRLPETTLGKGVFQYGYNFRRAPVSASRRSLIDSQAEAQQLCNIWNVAIEQQHDDALRRYAHLHLDKPQALELRGANDHLTESTVKAVWTYLRRMDGGNRFYGNNFYYAGLSPNVSHIQRPTLIWLAC
;
A
#
# COMPACT_ATOMS: atom_id res chain seq x y z
N MET A 1 23.66 10.31 -18.98
CA MET A 1 24.11 9.80 -17.66
C MET A 1 23.92 8.27 -17.57
N GLN A 2 24.96 7.52 -17.20
CA GLN A 2 24.85 6.12 -16.73
C GLN A 2 24.39 6.19 -15.27
N TRP A 3 23.11 5.88 -15.02
CA TRP A 3 22.54 5.96 -13.69
C TRP A 3 22.98 4.73 -12.89
N THR A 4 23.79 4.91 -11.85
CA THR A 4 23.97 3.88 -10.82
C THR A 4 22.77 3.91 -9.88
N LEU A 5 21.64 3.33 -10.31
CA LEU A 5 20.61 2.90 -9.37
C LEU A 5 21.13 1.64 -8.68
N ASP A 6 21.03 1.58 -7.35
CA ASP A 6 21.44 0.37 -6.63
C ASP A 6 20.37 -0.71 -6.89
N GLU A 7 20.62 -1.58 -7.87
CA GLU A 7 19.73 -2.71 -8.18
C GLU A 7 19.45 -3.61 -6.96
N ARG A 8 20.28 -3.51 -5.91
CA ARG A 8 20.00 -4.15 -4.62
C ARG A 8 18.67 -3.72 -4.02
N GLU A 9 18.16 -2.51 -4.32
CA GLU A 9 16.88 -2.01 -3.81
C GLU A 9 15.67 -2.75 -4.40
N ILE A 10 15.79 -3.27 -5.62
CA ILE A 10 14.75 -4.06 -6.29
C ILE A 10 14.97 -5.56 -6.18
N ARG A 11 15.98 -5.99 -5.42
CA ARG A 11 16.26 -7.41 -5.20
C ARG A 11 15.10 -8.04 -4.41
N GLY A 12 14.51 -9.11 -4.96
CA GLY A 12 13.37 -9.80 -4.34
C GLY A 12 12.02 -9.10 -4.56
N TRP A 13 11.97 -8.09 -5.43
CA TRP A 13 10.70 -7.60 -5.95
C TRP A 13 10.01 -8.64 -6.81
N THR A 14 8.69 -8.53 -6.85
CA THR A 14 7.77 -9.19 -7.77
C THR A 14 7.07 -8.12 -8.61
N ASP A 15 6.33 -8.51 -9.66
CA ASP A 15 5.54 -7.56 -10.45
C ASP A 15 4.50 -6.83 -9.59
N GLY A 16 3.97 -7.52 -8.57
CA GLY A 16 3.07 -6.93 -7.58
C GLY A 16 3.74 -5.82 -6.78
N ASP A 17 5.02 -5.97 -6.42
CA ASP A 17 5.78 -4.93 -5.71
C ASP A 17 6.02 -3.71 -6.60
N ALA A 18 6.36 -3.93 -7.88
CA ALA A 18 6.54 -2.85 -8.83
C ALA A 18 5.22 -2.12 -9.12
N PHE A 19 4.14 -2.86 -9.38
CA PHE A 19 2.80 -2.28 -9.55
C PHE A 19 2.36 -1.48 -8.33
N ARG A 20 2.65 -1.97 -7.12
CA ARG A 20 2.36 -1.25 -5.88
C ARG A 20 3.02 0.11 -5.82
N GLU A 21 4.26 0.26 -6.27
CA GLU A 21 4.93 1.56 -6.35
C GLU A 21 4.28 2.49 -7.38
N LEU A 22 3.80 1.94 -8.52
CA LEU A 22 3.02 2.72 -9.49
C LEU A 22 1.70 3.19 -8.88
N TYR A 23 1.02 2.33 -8.12
CA TYR A 23 -0.24 2.65 -7.43
C TYR A 23 -0.04 3.71 -6.35
N LEU A 24 1.02 3.60 -5.54
CA LEU A 24 1.38 4.61 -4.54
C LEU A 24 1.66 5.96 -5.20
N PHE A 25 2.47 5.97 -6.27
CA PHE A 25 2.71 7.18 -7.03
C PHE A 25 1.39 7.80 -7.55
N TRP A 26 0.51 6.98 -8.11
CA TRP A 26 -0.79 7.44 -8.61
C TRP A 26 -1.64 8.06 -7.49
N LYS A 27 -1.66 7.45 -6.29
CA LYS A 27 -2.35 8.01 -5.12
C LYS A 27 -1.76 9.33 -4.66
N ASP A 28 -0.44 9.36 -4.48
CA ASP A 28 0.29 10.53 -3.98
C ASP A 28 0.15 11.72 -4.95
N ALA A 29 0.27 11.45 -6.26
CA ALA A 29 0.13 12.46 -7.30
C ALA A 29 -1.27 13.09 -7.30
N ILE A 30 -2.32 12.29 -7.15
CA ILE A 30 -3.69 12.80 -7.04
C ILE A 30 -3.88 13.63 -5.76
N ALA A 31 -3.42 13.11 -4.63
CA ALA A 31 -3.55 13.80 -3.35
C ALA A 31 -2.84 15.16 -3.37
N GLU A 32 -1.62 15.22 -3.93
CA GLU A 32 -0.86 16.47 -4.10
C GLU A 32 -1.58 17.44 -5.03
N SER A 33 -1.97 16.99 -6.24
CA SER A 33 -2.59 17.85 -7.24
C SER A 33 -3.87 18.50 -6.73
N PHE A 34 -4.66 17.78 -5.95
CA PHE A 34 -5.96 18.26 -5.46
C PHE A 34 -5.94 18.77 -4.00
N GLY A 35 -4.80 18.73 -3.32
CA GLY A 35 -4.66 19.18 -1.93
C GLY A 35 -5.55 18.40 -0.96
N LEU A 36 -5.60 17.07 -1.11
CA LEU A 36 -6.55 16.22 -0.39
C LEU A 36 -5.94 15.63 0.89
N ASP A 37 -6.25 16.24 2.04
CA ASP A 37 -5.83 15.73 3.36
C ASP A 37 -6.70 14.55 3.85
N GLY A 38 -7.93 14.41 3.34
CA GLY A 38 -8.90 13.37 3.69
C GLY A 38 -8.95 12.18 2.73
N GLY A 39 -8.01 12.12 1.77
CA GLY A 39 -8.00 11.13 0.70
C GLY A 39 -9.13 11.32 -0.32
N PHE A 40 -9.32 10.30 -1.16
CA PHE A 40 -10.34 10.24 -2.20
C PHE A 40 -10.91 8.84 -2.30
N ILE A 41 -11.99 8.67 -3.06
CA ILE A 41 -12.69 7.40 -3.22
C ILE A 41 -12.17 6.70 -4.48
N GLN A 42 -11.67 5.48 -4.33
CA GLN A 42 -11.32 4.60 -5.44
C GLN A 42 -12.45 3.59 -5.65
N THR A 43 -13.00 3.52 -6.86
CA THR A 43 -14.12 2.60 -7.16
C THR A 43 -13.76 1.67 -8.31
N HIS A 44 -13.92 0.37 -8.09
CA HIS A 44 -13.77 -0.64 -9.12
C HIS A 44 -15.02 -0.74 -10.00
N ARG A 45 -14.82 -0.82 -11.31
CA ARG A 45 -15.88 -1.10 -12.30
C ARG A 45 -15.33 -1.98 -13.41
N GLU A 46 -16.05 -3.04 -13.74
CA GLU A 46 -15.72 -3.91 -14.87
C GLU A 46 -16.75 -3.75 -16.00
N THR A 47 -16.27 -3.58 -17.23
CA THR A 47 -17.08 -3.57 -18.46
C THR A 47 -16.76 -4.80 -19.30
N ALA A 48 -17.37 -4.95 -20.48
CA ALA A 48 -17.03 -6.03 -21.41
C ALA A 48 -15.57 -5.97 -21.87
N ASP A 49 -15.05 -4.75 -22.08
CA ASP A 49 -13.75 -4.52 -22.72
C ASP A 49 -12.61 -4.16 -21.76
N SER A 50 -12.94 -3.60 -20.58
CA SER A 50 -11.93 -3.08 -19.66
C SER A 50 -12.32 -3.28 -18.19
N ILE A 51 -11.32 -3.21 -17.31
CA ILE A 51 -11.48 -3.07 -15.87
C ILE A 51 -10.97 -1.68 -15.49
N PHE A 52 -11.75 -0.93 -14.72
CA PHE A 52 -11.42 0.42 -14.29
C PHE A 52 -11.35 0.52 -12.76
N VAL A 53 -10.42 1.34 -12.30
CA VAL A 53 -10.43 1.95 -10.97
C VAL A 53 -10.50 3.44 -11.16
N THR A 54 -11.55 4.09 -10.67
CA THR A 54 -11.71 5.54 -10.80
C THR A 54 -11.49 6.24 -9.46
N ALA A 55 -10.77 7.35 -9.48
CA ALA A 55 -10.59 8.22 -8.32
C ALA A 55 -11.57 9.39 -8.39
N THR A 56 -12.40 9.56 -7.35
CA THR A 56 -13.36 10.67 -7.24
C THR A 56 -13.35 11.27 -5.84
N ALA A 57 -13.74 12.53 -5.71
CA ALA A 57 -13.97 13.20 -4.43
C ALA A 57 -15.35 13.86 -4.43
N ARG A 58 -16.01 13.92 -3.28
CA ARG A 58 -17.39 14.44 -3.16
C ARG A 58 -17.55 15.88 -3.66
N GLU A 59 -16.51 16.69 -3.46
CA GLU A 59 -16.52 18.12 -3.77
C GLU A 59 -15.98 18.43 -5.18
N VAL A 60 -15.49 17.42 -5.91
CA VAL A 60 -14.88 17.58 -7.22
C VAL A 60 -15.72 16.86 -8.28
N SER A 61 -16.28 17.63 -9.21
CA SER A 61 -17.00 17.06 -10.36
C SER A 61 -16.02 16.56 -11.41
N GLY A 62 -16.08 15.25 -11.70
CA GLY A 62 -15.20 14.56 -12.63
C GLY A 62 -14.31 13.52 -11.93
N TYR A 63 -13.30 13.04 -12.64
CA TYR A 63 -12.33 12.07 -12.13
C TYR A 63 -11.02 12.77 -11.79
N LEU A 64 -10.45 12.42 -10.64
CA LEU A 64 -9.12 12.87 -10.24
C LEU A 64 -8.01 12.06 -10.92
N GLY A 65 -8.36 10.90 -11.43
CA GLY A 65 -7.48 9.95 -12.09
C GLY A 65 -8.18 8.62 -12.28
N PHE A 66 -7.55 7.72 -13.01
CA PHE A 66 -8.05 6.36 -13.19
C PHE A 66 -6.92 5.37 -13.44
N ILE A 67 -7.21 4.09 -13.20
CA ILE A 67 -6.44 2.95 -13.66
C ILE A 67 -7.33 2.15 -14.60
N GLU A 68 -6.82 1.79 -15.76
CA GLU A 68 -7.52 0.95 -16.73
C GLU A 68 -6.68 -0.28 -17.05
N PHE A 69 -7.32 -1.45 -17.06
CA PHE A 69 -6.82 -2.63 -17.74
C PHE A 69 -7.71 -2.95 -18.94
N SER A 70 -7.14 -2.91 -20.16
CA SER A 70 -7.84 -3.30 -21.37
C SER A 70 -7.77 -4.81 -21.56
N LYS A 71 -8.92 -5.49 -21.55
CA LYS A 71 -9.00 -6.95 -21.75
C LYS A 71 -8.63 -7.37 -23.16
N LYS A 72 -8.80 -6.47 -24.13
CA LYS A 72 -8.50 -6.73 -25.55
C LYS A 72 -6.99 -6.68 -25.83
N THR A 73 -6.30 -5.70 -25.27
CA THR A 73 -4.87 -5.48 -25.57
C THR A 73 -3.94 -5.98 -24.47
N GLY A 74 -4.45 -6.23 -23.26
CA GLY A 74 -3.64 -6.52 -22.08
C GLY A 74 -2.90 -5.30 -21.53
N ARG A 75 -3.22 -4.10 -22.01
CA ARG A 75 -2.57 -2.84 -21.58
C ARG A 75 -3.09 -2.41 -20.22
N VAL A 76 -2.19 -1.93 -19.36
CA VAL A 76 -2.55 -1.22 -18.12
C VAL A 76 -2.17 0.26 -18.25
N SER A 77 -3.08 1.15 -17.88
CA SER A 77 -2.87 2.59 -17.88
C SER A 77 -3.14 3.14 -16.47
N LEU A 78 -2.25 3.96 -15.92
CA LEU A 78 -2.47 4.71 -14.69
C LEU A 78 -2.39 6.20 -15.01
N VAL A 79 -3.46 6.96 -14.76
CA VAL A 79 -3.56 8.37 -15.10
C VAL A 79 -3.93 9.18 -13.87
N ALA A 80 -3.10 10.17 -13.54
CA ALA A 80 -3.34 11.15 -12.48
C ALA A 80 -3.56 12.54 -13.11
N ALA A 81 -4.72 13.15 -12.82
CA ALA A 81 -5.13 14.40 -13.41
C ALA A 81 -4.36 15.60 -12.82
N ASP A 82 -3.96 16.55 -13.67
CA ASP A 82 -3.25 17.77 -13.25
C ASP A 82 -2.03 17.48 -12.36
N ALA A 83 -1.37 16.36 -12.62
CA ALA A 83 -0.23 15.88 -11.86
C ALA A 83 1.10 16.36 -12.44
N HIS A 84 2.09 16.51 -11.55
CA HIS A 84 3.43 16.91 -11.93
C HIS A 84 4.44 15.83 -11.56
N LEU A 85 5.01 15.20 -12.59
CA LEU A 85 6.04 14.18 -12.42
C LEU A 85 7.40 14.77 -11.97
N LEU A 86 7.60 16.07 -12.24
CA LEU A 86 8.89 16.76 -12.12
C LEU A 86 8.90 17.74 -10.94
N SER A 87 10.04 17.87 -10.27
CA SER A 87 10.29 18.96 -9.33
C SER A 87 10.63 20.23 -10.11
N THR A 88 9.83 21.29 -9.93
CA THR A 88 10.09 22.62 -10.51
C THR A 88 10.73 23.60 -9.51
N ASN A 89 10.93 23.16 -8.26
CA ASN A 89 11.11 24.06 -7.11
C ASN A 89 12.38 23.87 -6.28
N THR A 90 13.42 23.17 -6.77
CA THR A 90 14.74 23.38 -6.15
C THR A 90 15.31 24.71 -6.63
N ALA A 91 15.91 25.49 -5.72
CA ALA A 91 16.65 26.70 -6.09
C ALA A 91 17.71 26.40 -7.16
N GLU A 92 18.27 25.19 -7.12
CA GLU A 92 19.18 24.63 -8.12
C GLU A 92 18.55 24.45 -9.50
N ALA A 93 17.30 23.97 -9.61
CA ALA A 93 16.61 23.84 -10.90
C ALA A 93 16.34 25.20 -11.56
N LYS A 94 16.03 26.24 -10.77
CA LYS A 94 15.80 27.61 -11.27
C LYS A 94 17.09 28.33 -11.67
N VAL A 95 18.20 28.07 -10.97
CA VAL A 95 19.53 28.62 -11.29
C VAL A 95 20.13 27.91 -12.49
N LYS A 96 20.01 26.58 -12.59
CA LYS A 96 20.53 25.80 -13.72
C LYS A 96 19.75 26.05 -15.01
N ALA A 97 18.42 26.21 -14.99
CA ALA A 97 17.62 26.52 -16.18
C ALA A 97 18.00 27.83 -16.90
N ARG A 98 18.81 28.70 -16.28
CA ARG A 98 19.32 29.96 -16.86
C ARG A 98 20.76 29.86 -17.37
N ALA A 99 21.43 28.72 -17.23
CA ALA A 99 22.76 28.52 -17.78
C ALA A 99 22.67 28.29 -19.31
N PRO A 100 23.64 28.80 -20.09
CA PRO A 100 23.62 28.67 -21.55
C PRO A 100 23.86 27.23 -22.04
N ASP A 101 24.41 26.34 -21.20
CA ASP A 101 24.76 24.95 -21.52
C ASP A 101 23.99 23.93 -20.68
N VAL A 102 22.66 24.09 -20.55
CA VAL A 102 21.82 23.09 -19.89
C VAL A 102 21.61 21.92 -20.83
N THR A 103 22.28 20.80 -20.55
CA THR A 103 21.88 19.53 -21.17
C THR A 103 20.52 19.11 -20.59
N ASN A 104 19.68 18.46 -21.40
CA ASN A 104 18.36 17.98 -20.95
C ASN A 104 18.45 17.15 -19.64
N GLU A 105 19.60 16.55 -19.34
CA GLU A 105 19.84 15.72 -18.15
C GLU A 105 19.83 16.51 -16.82
N ASP A 106 20.17 17.80 -16.82
CA ASP A 106 20.26 18.64 -15.60
C ASP A 106 18.90 19.12 -15.06
N LEU A 107 17.81 18.92 -15.81
CA LEU A 107 16.46 19.40 -15.49
C LEU A 107 15.53 18.35 -14.86
N PHE A 108 15.99 17.11 -14.62
CA PHE A 108 15.10 15.99 -14.26
C PHE A 108 15.41 15.33 -12.90
N THR A 109 15.00 15.97 -11.81
CA THR A 109 14.74 15.25 -10.56
C THR A 109 13.29 14.76 -10.57
N PHE A 110 13.11 13.47 -10.90
CA PHE A 110 11.85 12.78 -10.56
C PHE A 110 11.63 12.95 -9.06
N ARG A 111 10.44 13.42 -8.67
CA ARG A 111 10.10 13.56 -7.25
C ARG A 111 10.09 12.21 -6.52
N ASN A 112 9.88 11.12 -7.27
CA ASN A 112 9.80 9.77 -6.74
C ASN A 112 10.84 8.84 -7.41
N PRO A 113 11.99 8.57 -6.77
CA PRO A 113 13.00 7.66 -7.32
C PRO A 113 12.50 6.21 -7.43
N ARG A 114 11.49 5.82 -6.63
CA ARG A 114 10.93 4.45 -6.65
C ARG A 114 10.06 4.18 -7.86
N LEU A 115 9.44 5.22 -8.44
CA LEU A 115 8.73 5.10 -9.71
C LEU A 115 9.67 4.63 -10.83
N LYS A 116 10.92 5.12 -10.84
CA LYS A 116 11.95 4.65 -11.78
C LYS A 116 12.28 3.18 -11.54
N LEU A 117 12.51 2.80 -10.28
CA LEU A 117 12.79 1.40 -9.91
C LEU A 117 11.68 0.44 -10.34
N ALA A 118 10.42 0.86 -10.20
CA ALA A 118 9.26 0.08 -10.65
C ALA A 118 9.21 -0.05 -12.17
N ALA A 119 9.40 1.03 -12.92
CA ALA A 119 9.45 1.00 -14.37
C ALA A 119 10.58 0.08 -14.88
N LEU A 120 11.74 0.14 -14.23
CA LEU A 120 12.90 -0.69 -14.56
C LEU A 120 12.66 -2.17 -14.25
N TYR A 121 12.11 -2.49 -13.08
CA TYR A 121 11.80 -3.86 -12.72
C TYR A 121 10.82 -4.48 -13.72
N LEU A 122 9.71 -3.78 -14.02
CA LEU A 122 8.68 -4.25 -14.96
C LEU A 122 9.25 -4.43 -16.37
N ASN A 123 10.13 -3.52 -16.81
CA ASN A 123 10.82 -3.67 -18.08
C ASN A 123 11.68 -4.95 -18.15
N ARG A 124 12.46 -5.22 -17.10
CA ARG A 124 13.26 -6.46 -17.01
C ARG A 124 12.38 -7.71 -17.00
N ASP A 125 11.19 -7.62 -16.42
CA ASP A 125 10.20 -8.70 -16.44
C ASP A 125 9.39 -8.76 -17.75
N GLY A 126 9.77 -8.01 -18.78
CA GLY A 126 9.19 -8.11 -20.13
C GLY A 126 7.97 -7.24 -20.40
N HIS A 127 7.69 -6.27 -19.53
CA HIS A 127 6.63 -5.26 -19.72
C HIS A 127 7.20 -3.94 -20.26
N GLN A 128 6.68 -3.44 -21.37
CA GLN A 128 7.11 -2.13 -21.87
C GLN A 128 6.49 -1.04 -21.00
N VAL A 129 7.33 -0.23 -20.36
CA VAL A 129 6.85 0.89 -19.55
C VAL A 129 7.09 2.19 -20.30
N SER A 130 6.03 2.98 -20.44
CA SER A 130 6.11 4.35 -20.90
C SER A 130 5.44 5.30 -19.92
N ILE A 131 5.98 6.51 -19.82
CA ILE A 131 5.41 7.57 -18.99
C ILE A 131 5.23 8.80 -19.89
N ILE A 132 4.11 9.49 -19.74
CA ILE A 132 3.80 10.73 -20.44
C ILE A 132 3.43 11.78 -19.39
N ALA A 133 4.01 12.97 -19.53
CA ALA A 133 3.69 14.13 -18.72
C ALA A 133 4.15 15.40 -19.43
N TRP A 134 3.30 16.43 -19.46
CA TRP A 134 3.64 17.76 -19.97
C TRP A 134 4.18 17.75 -21.42
N GLY A 135 3.56 16.96 -22.29
CA GLY A 135 3.94 16.81 -23.70
C GLY A 135 5.28 16.10 -23.91
N ARG A 136 5.89 15.58 -22.84
CA ARG A 136 7.08 14.74 -22.88
C ARG A 136 6.69 13.29 -22.68
N PHE A 137 7.47 12.41 -23.29
CA PHE A 137 7.36 10.98 -23.06
C PHE A 137 8.71 10.40 -22.64
N TRP A 138 8.64 9.38 -21.79
CA TRP A 138 9.75 8.57 -21.36
C TRP A 138 9.47 7.13 -21.76
N LEU A 139 10.39 6.53 -22.49
CA LEU A 139 10.39 5.12 -22.83
C LEU A 139 11.52 4.45 -22.04
N PHE A 140 11.18 3.32 -21.44
CA PHE A 140 12.14 2.42 -20.83
C PHE A 140 12.30 1.28 -21.83
N PRO A 141 13.36 1.29 -22.67
CA PRO A 141 13.57 0.24 -23.67
C PRO A 141 13.99 -1.08 -22.98
N PRO A 142 13.68 -2.23 -23.61
CA PRO A 142 14.11 -3.54 -23.12
C PRO A 142 15.63 -3.59 -23.00
N GLN A 143 16.13 -4.07 -21.86
CA GLN A 143 17.57 -4.16 -21.64
C GLN A 143 18.20 -5.29 -22.46
N GLN A 144 19.32 -4.98 -23.13
CA GLN A 144 20.30 -5.99 -23.54
C GLN A 144 21.25 -6.25 -22.37
N ALA A 145 21.71 -7.50 -22.22
CA ALA A 145 22.67 -7.86 -21.18
C ALA A 145 23.90 -6.92 -21.22
N ASP A 146 24.30 -6.41 -20.06
CA ASP A 146 25.42 -5.47 -19.83
C ASP A 146 25.27 -4.02 -20.31
N SER A 147 24.09 -3.58 -20.75
CA SER A 147 23.86 -2.17 -21.09
C SER A 147 23.51 -1.31 -19.86
N PRO A 148 24.06 -0.08 -19.72
CA PRO A 148 23.64 0.84 -18.68
C PRO A 148 22.15 1.18 -18.78
N LEU A 149 21.54 1.50 -17.63
CA LEU A 149 20.14 1.93 -17.52
C LEU A 149 19.88 3.15 -18.42
N LEU A 150 19.23 2.90 -19.56
CA LEU A 150 18.87 3.92 -20.54
C LEU A 150 17.38 4.22 -20.42
N CYS A 151 17.06 5.50 -20.33
CA CYS A 151 15.70 6.00 -20.50
C CYS A 151 15.75 6.91 -21.73
N GLU A 152 14.93 6.59 -22.72
CA GLU A 152 14.76 7.43 -23.89
C GLU A 152 13.72 8.49 -23.58
N THR A 153 14.02 9.74 -23.93
CA THR A 153 13.13 10.87 -23.68
C THR A 153 12.92 11.63 -24.97
N GLY A 154 11.69 12.08 -25.19
CA GLY A 154 11.36 12.88 -26.35
C GLY A 154 10.22 13.84 -26.06
N TYR A 155 9.97 14.69 -27.04
CA TYR A 155 8.80 15.55 -27.10
C TYR A 155 7.79 14.92 -28.05
N ARG A 156 6.52 15.05 -27.72
CA ARG A 156 5.47 14.86 -28.72
C ARG A 156 5.17 16.20 -29.37
N ASP A 157 5.03 16.18 -30.69
CA ASP A 157 4.48 17.32 -31.43
C ASP A 157 3.10 17.66 -30.88
N GLN A 158 2.89 18.94 -30.56
CA GLN A 158 1.67 19.44 -29.94
C GLN A 158 0.45 19.47 -30.89
N ASP A 159 0.57 18.88 -32.08
CA ASP A 159 -0.36 19.11 -33.20
C ASP A 159 -1.66 18.31 -33.14
N THR A 160 -1.92 17.53 -32.09
CA THR A 160 -3.22 16.88 -31.89
C THR A 160 -3.71 17.02 -30.46
N LEU A 161 -4.09 18.25 -30.07
CA LEU A 161 -4.96 18.48 -28.93
C LEU A 161 -6.37 17.98 -29.28
N VAL A 162 -6.63 16.70 -29.05
CA VAL A 162 -7.97 16.10 -29.22
C VAL A 162 -8.77 16.39 -27.95
N GLY A 163 -9.85 17.17 -28.07
CA GLY A 163 -10.76 17.46 -26.97
C GLY A 163 -11.28 18.89 -26.99
N SER A 164 -12.40 19.13 -26.31
CA SER A 164 -12.93 20.49 -26.16
C SER A 164 -12.01 21.35 -25.30
N GLN A 165 -11.98 22.66 -25.53
CA GLN A 165 -11.20 23.61 -24.72
C GLN A 165 -11.53 23.48 -23.21
N ARG A 166 -12.80 23.20 -22.89
CA ARG A 166 -13.25 22.94 -21.52
C ARG A 166 -12.58 21.71 -20.89
N GLU A 167 -12.36 20.63 -21.63
CA GLU A 167 -11.69 19.42 -21.14
C GLU A 167 -10.19 19.64 -20.93
N GLN A 168 -9.58 20.48 -21.77
CA GLN A 168 -8.17 20.88 -21.66
C GLN A 168 -7.93 21.74 -20.41
N GLU A 169 -8.83 22.69 -20.14
CA GLU A 169 -8.70 23.64 -19.05
C GLU A 169 -9.11 23.07 -17.69
N ALA A 170 -10.09 22.16 -17.65
CA ALA A 170 -10.58 21.56 -16.40
C ALA A 170 -9.43 20.96 -15.58
N LYS A 171 -9.45 21.12 -14.26
CA LYS A 171 -8.47 20.46 -13.39
C LYS A 171 -8.72 18.94 -13.34
N PRO A 172 -9.93 18.48 -12.99
CA PRO A 172 -10.29 17.06 -13.08
C PRO A 172 -10.46 16.60 -14.53
N LEU A 173 -10.40 15.30 -14.74
CA LEU A 173 -10.76 14.63 -15.97
C LEU A 173 -12.29 14.57 -16.11
N LEU A 174 -12.83 15.08 -17.22
CA LEU A 174 -14.26 14.96 -17.54
C LEU A 174 -14.58 13.64 -18.25
N VAL A 175 -13.58 13.08 -18.92
CA VAL A 175 -13.61 11.79 -19.62
C VAL A 175 -12.41 10.95 -19.20
N MET A 176 -12.51 9.62 -19.25
CA MET A 176 -11.42 8.70 -18.89
C MET A 176 -10.37 8.62 -20.01
N GLN A 177 -9.71 9.74 -20.27
CA GLN A 177 -8.66 9.88 -21.28
C GLN A 177 -7.58 10.83 -20.76
N ALA A 178 -6.32 10.41 -20.82
CA ALA A 178 -5.20 11.24 -20.39
C ALA A 178 -5.02 12.46 -21.32
N ARG A 179 -4.76 13.62 -20.72
CA ARG A 179 -4.36 14.84 -21.43
C ARG A 179 -2.85 14.97 -21.35
N GLU A 180 -2.17 14.64 -22.43
CA GLU A 180 -0.71 14.50 -22.46
C GLU A 180 0.04 15.79 -22.06
N SER A 181 -0.59 16.95 -22.26
CA SER A 181 -0.06 18.26 -21.89
C SER A 181 -0.16 18.60 -20.40
N LYS A 182 -1.00 17.89 -19.63
CA LYS A 182 -1.40 18.31 -18.27
C LYS A 182 -1.33 17.19 -17.23
N ASP A 183 -1.66 15.98 -17.62
CA ASP A 183 -1.75 14.84 -16.74
C ASP A 183 -0.45 14.04 -16.73
N VAL A 184 -0.26 13.22 -15.69
CA VAL A 184 0.74 12.15 -15.71
C VAL A 184 0.03 10.86 -16.08
N ALA A 185 0.51 10.20 -17.13
CA ALA A 185 0.02 8.91 -17.56
C ALA A 185 1.17 7.91 -17.62
N ILE A 186 1.00 6.75 -16.99
CA ILE A 186 1.91 5.62 -17.03
C ILE A 186 1.22 4.51 -17.81
N PHE A 187 1.90 3.93 -18.78
CA PHE A 187 1.39 2.83 -19.56
C PHE A 187 2.32 1.62 -19.43
N LEU A 188 1.70 0.48 -19.13
CA LEU A 188 2.31 -0.84 -19.21
C LEU A 188 1.77 -1.47 -20.48
N ASP A 189 2.57 -1.36 -21.52
CA ASP A 189 2.30 -1.86 -22.85
C ASP A 189 2.94 -3.23 -23.06
N ARG A 190 2.52 -3.88 -24.14
CA ARG A 190 3.01 -5.20 -24.53
C ARG A 190 4.37 -5.05 -25.20
N ASP A 191 5.34 -5.79 -24.69
CA ASP A 191 6.51 -6.20 -25.47
C ASP A 191 6.54 -7.73 -25.60
N THR A 192 6.91 -8.44 -24.54
CA THR A 192 7.01 -9.90 -24.52
C THR A 192 6.00 -10.57 -23.57
N ASN A 193 5.72 -9.96 -22.41
CA ASN A 193 4.77 -10.47 -21.43
C ASN A 193 3.46 -9.68 -21.41
N TYR A 194 2.34 -10.39 -21.59
CA TYR A 194 1.00 -9.82 -21.50
C TYR A 194 0.53 -9.77 -20.05
N VAL A 195 0.00 -8.63 -19.62
CA VAL A 195 -0.79 -8.59 -18.40
C VAL A 195 -2.11 -9.30 -18.69
N THR A 196 -2.31 -10.45 -18.07
CA THR A 196 -3.60 -11.16 -18.14
C THR A 196 -4.59 -10.55 -17.16
N ARG A 197 -5.89 -10.82 -17.34
CA ARG A 197 -6.91 -10.44 -16.34
C ARG A 197 -6.58 -10.99 -14.95
N LEU A 198 -6.04 -12.21 -14.86
CA LEU A 198 -5.63 -12.82 -13.60
C LEU A 198 -4.44 -12.08 -12.98
N THR A 199 -3.41 -11.76 -13.79
CA THR A 199 -2.25 -10.98 -13.36
C THR A 199 -2.69 -9.62 -12.82
N PHE A 200 -3.54 -8.90 -13.56
CA PHE A 200 -4.06 -7.61 -13.12
C PHE A 200 -4.90 -7.73 -11.84
N ALA A 201 -5.72 -8.79 -11.70
CA ALA A 201 -6.47 -9.04 -10.46
C ALA A 201 -5.56 -9.29 -9.25
N LEU A 202 -4.42 -9.98 -9.44
CA LEU A 202 -3.41 -10.17 -8.39
C LEU A 202 -2.72 -8.85 -8.01
N TRP A 203 -2.39 -8.02 -9.00
CA TRP A 203 -1.83 -6.68 -8.79
C TRP A 203 -2.80 -5.77 -8.04
N MET A 204 -4.08 -5.80 -8.42
CA MET A 204 -5.16 -5.11 -7.71
C MET A 204 -5.30 -5.58 -6.25
N GLY A 205 -4.95 -6.83 -5.94
CA GLY A 205 -4.86 -7.35 -4.57
C GLY A 205 -3.79 -6.70 -3.69
N MET A 206 -2.95 -5.84 -4.24
CA MET A 206 -2.01 -4.99 -3.49
C MET A 206 -2.70 -3.76 -2.86
N ALA A 207 -3.94 -3.46 -3.26
CA ALA A 207 -4.72 -2.33 -2.77
C ALA A 207 -6.04 -2.82 -2.12
N PHE A 208 -6.18 -2.56 -0.83
CA PHE A 208 -7.36 -2.86 -0.01
C PHE A 208 -8.40 -1.72 -0.03
N ASP A 209 -7.98 -0.48 -0.31
CA ASP A 209 -8.84 0.71 -0.28
C ASP A 209 -9.77 0.86 -1.50
N ILE A 210 -9.61 0.01 -2.52
CA ILE A 210 -10.43 0.06 -3.73
C ILE A 210 -11.82 -0.54 -3.45
N ARG A 211 -12.83 0.32 -3.41
CA ARG A 211 -14.23 -0.06 -3.17
C ARG A 211 -14.77 -0.91 -4.30
N GLY A 212 -15.58 -1.91 -3.95
CA GLY A 212 -16.11 -2.89 -4.90
C GLY A 212 -15.19 -4.09 -5.13
N VAL A 213 -13.95 -4.05 -4.63
CA VAL A 213 -13.09 -5.25 -4.48
C VAL A 213 -13.18 -5.80 -3.05
N THR A 214 -13.37 -4.92 -2.06
CA THR A 214 -13.35 -5.24 -0.63
C THR A 214 -14.75 -5.21 0.00
N ASP A 215 -15.02 -6.23 0.82
CA ASP A 215 -16.25 -6.38 1.57
C ASP A 215 -16.07 -5.83 2.99
N SER A 216 -16.93 -4.90 3.42
CA SER A 216 -16.84 -4.25 4.74
C SER A 216 -17.54 -5.00 5.88
N TRP A 217 -18.27 -6.10 5.59
CA TRP A 217 -19.16 -6.75 6.57
C TRP A 217 -18.44 -7.58 7.65
N ASN A 218 -17.11 -7.62 7.65
CA ASN A 218 -16.34 -8.39 8.63
C ASN A 218 -15.01 -7.70 8.97
N THR A 219 -15.09 -6.39 9.22
CA THR A 219 -13.95 -5.54 9.57
C THR A 219 -14.26 -4.79 10.86
N ILE A 220 -13.31 -4.81 11.81
CA ILE A 220 -13.34 -3.91 12.96
C ILE A 220 -12.40 -2.75 12.68
N THR A 221 -12.91 -1.53 12.70
CA THR A 221 -12.15 -0.32 12.46
C THR A 221 -11.86 0.39 13.78
N THR A 222 -10.60 0.72 14.00
CA THR A 222 -10.11 1.47 15.18
C THR A 222 -9.26 2.66 14.72
N ASP A 223 -8.90 3.55 15.64
CA ASP A 223 -8.05 4.70 15.31
C ASP A 223 -6.61 4.36 14.93
N TYR A 224 -6.15 3.15 15.27
CA TYR A 224 -4.82 2.64 14.91
C TYR A 224 -4.83 1.86 13.59
N GLY A 225 -5.98 1.34 13.19
CA GLY A 225 -6.09 0.44 12.05
C GLY A 225 -7.34 -0.42 12.06
N ASP A 226 -7.44 -1.27 11.06
CA ASP A 226 -8.53 -2.20 10.86
C ASP A 226 -8.09 -3.65 11.07
N ILE A 227 -8.94 -4.47 11.68
CA ILE A 227 -8.84 -5.93 11.71
C ILE A 227 -9.72 -6.50 10.62
N LEU A 228 -9.13 -7.26 9.70
CA LEU A 228 -9.80 -7.85 8.54
C LEU A 228 -10.03 -9.35 8.78
N PHE A 229 -11.26 -9.73 9.14
CA PHE A 229 -11.56 -11.12 9.50
C PHE A 229 -11.89 -12.02 8.31
N TYR A 230 -12.12 -11.46 7.13
CA TYR A 230 -12.42 -12.28 5.96
C TYR A 230 -11.20 -13.14 5.56
N PRO A 231 -11.34 -14.47 5.35
CA PRO A 231 -10.20 -15.37 5.17
C PRO A 231 -9.22 -14.98 4.06
N ARG A 232 -9.71 -14.31 3.00
CA ARG A 232 -8.85 -13.82 1.90
C ARG A 232 -7.81 -12.78 2.32
N TYR A 233 -7.98 -12.16 3.50
CA TYR A 233 -7.05 -11.18 4.06
C TYR A 233 -6.13 -11.76 5.14
N ALA A 234 -6.34 -13.01 5.57
CA ALA A 234 -5.45 -13.66 6.52
C ALA A 234 -3.99 -13.57 6.03
N ASN A 235 -3.08 -13.28 6.97
CA ASN A 235 -1.66 -13.12 6.69
C ASN A 235 -1.33 -11.98 5.71
N LYS A 236 -2.16 -10.95 5.63
CA LYS A 236 -1.88 -9.74 4.84
C LYS A 236 -1.85 -8.51 5.73
N LEU A 237 -0.79 -7.74 5.57
CA LEU A 237 -0.63 -6.43 6.18
C LEU A 237 -0.81 -5.36 5.11
N PHE A 238 -1.48 -4.28 5.48
CA PHE A 238 -1.68 -3.09 4.67
C PHE A 238 -1.34 -1.86 5.51
N LEU A 239 -0.90 -0.81 4.85
CA LEU A 239 -0.75 0.52 5.40
C LEU A 239 -1.51 1.48 4.50
N GLU A 240 -2.48 2.19 5.06
CA GLU A 240 -3.32 3.14 4.33
C GLU A 240 -3.93 2.53 3.05
N GLY A 241 -4.37 1.28 3.17
CA GLY A 241 -4.96 0.51 2.09
C GLY A 241 -3.94 -0.12 1.12
N VAL A 242 -2.63 0.05 1.30
CA VAL A 242 -1.62 -0.52 0.40
C VAL A 242 -0.83 -1.64 1.09
N ARG A 243 -0.68 -2.78 0.41
CA ARG A 243 -0.09 -3.99 0.99
C ARG A 243 1.38 -3.80 1.36
N LEU A 244 1.74 -4.29 2.55
CA LEU A 244 3.10 -4.54 2.99
C LEU A 244 3.41 -6.02 2.75
N PRO A 245 4.36 -6.36 1.86
CA PRO A 245 4.73 -7.74 1.55
C PRO A 245 5.34 -8.50 2.73
N GLU A 246 5.98 -7.78 3.67
CA GLU A 246 6.82 -8.36 4.71
C GLU A 246 6.36 -7.93 6.10
N THR A 247 6.51 -8.85 7.05
CA THR A 247 6.37 -8.60 8.50
C THR A 247 7.75 -8.59 9.14
N THR A 248 7.93 -7.68 10.09
CA THR A 248 9.15 -7.62 10.92
C THR A 248 9.09 -8.56 12.13
N LEU A 249 7.93 -9.19 12.40
CA LEU A 249 7.76 -10.10 13.54
C LEU A 249 8.42 -11.46 13.34
N GLY A 250 8.99 -11.74 12.16
CA GLY A 250 9.72 -12.96 11.85
C GLY A 250 8.84 -14.08 11.29
N LYS A 251 9.25 -15.34 11.46
CA LYS A 251 8.57 -16.51 10.86
C LYS A 251 7.22 -16.77 11.52
N GLY A 252 6.16 -16.94 10.75
CA GLY A 252 4.82 -17.28 11.25
C GLY A 252 3.77 -16.79 10.27
N VAL A 253 2.50 -16.89 10.67
CA VAL A 253 1.39 -16.32 9.91
C VAL A 253 0.45 -15.57 10.85
N PHE A 254 -0.12 -14.48 10.35
CA PHE A 254 -1.28 -13.89 11.00
C PHE A 254 -2.51 -14.72 10.68
N GLN A 255 -3.36 -14.93 11.68
CA GLN A 255 -4.67 -15.52 11.51
C GLN A 255 -5.64 -14.58 10.79
N TYR A 256 -5.44 -13.26 10.94
CA TYR A 256 -6.26 -12.21 10.31
C TYR A 256 -5.43 -11.30 9.42
N GLY A 257 -6.11 -10.40 8.70
CA GLY A 257 -5.47 -9.30 7.98
C GLY A 257 -5.52 -8.01 8.79
N TYR A 258 -4.59 -7.10 8.51
CA TYR A 258 -4.49 -5.83 9.21
C TYR A 258 -4.25 -4.68 8.25
N ASN A 259 -4.98 -3.59 8.42
CA ASN A 259 -4.72 -2.33 7.70
C ASN A 259 -4.36 -1.24 8.72
N PHE A 260 -3.08 -0.87 8.78
CA PHE A 260 -2.62 0.20 9.65
C PHE A 260 -3.06 1.56 9.09
N ARG A 261 -3.57 2.44 9.94
CA ARG A 261 -3.89 3.82 9.52
C ARG A 261 -2.64 4.67 9.36
N ARG A 262 -1.65 4.49 10.25
CA ARG A 262 -0.37 5.22 10.22
C ARG A 262 0.70 4.36 10.88
N ALA A 263 1.85 4.21 10.24
CA ALA A 263 3.01 3.56 10.85
C ALA A 263 4.30 3.96 10.12
N PRO A 264 5.43 4.07 10.83
CA PRO A 264 6.73 4.24 10.19
C PRO A 264 7.10 2.99 9.40
N VAL A 265 7.43 3.17 8.12
CA VAL A 265 7.83 2.10 7.20
C VAL A 265 9.34 2.07 7.01
N SER A 266 9.87 0.89 6.69
CA SER A 266 11.27 0.74 6.31
C SER A 266 11.59 1.53 5.03
N ALA A 267 12.87 1.80 4.77
CA ALA A 267 13.31 2.47 3.55
C ALA A 267 12.87 1.71 2.29
N SER A 268 12.79 0.37 2.34
CA SER A 268 12.26 -0.46 1.26
C SER A 268 10.73 -0.40 1.14
N ARG A 269 10.02 0.22 2.09
CA ARG A 269 8.56 0.27 2.21
C ARG A 269 7.88 -1.10 2.16
N ARG A 270 8.61 -2.19 2.38
CA ARG A 270 8.06 -3.56 2.30
C ARG A 270 7.52 -4.05 3.64
N SER A 271 7.92 -3.39 4.72
CA SER A 271 7.58 -3.72 6.10
C SER A 271 7.46 -2.43 6.93
N LEU A 272 7.04 -2.59 8.18
CA LEU A 272 7.27 -1.54 9.18
C LEU A 272 8.75 -1.43 9.53
N ILE A 273 9.11 -0.36 10.25
CA ILE A 273 10.52 -0.04 10.54
C ILE A 273 11.18 -1.07 11.45
N ASP A 274 10.46 -1.63 12.42
CA ASP A 274 10.95 -2.64 13.35
C ASP A 274 9.82 -3.47 13.98
N SER A 275 10.22 -4.60 14.59
CA SER A 275 9.30 -5.58 15.21
C SER A 275 8.54 -5.06 16.41
N GLN A 276 9.11 -4.12 17.17
CA GLN A 276 8.45 -3.56 18.36
C GLN A 276 7.35 -2.59 17.94
N ALA A 277 7.62 -1.74 16.94
CA ALA A 277 6.63 -0.85 16.35
C ALA A 277 5.46 -1.64 15.74
N GLU A 278 5.74 -2.74 15.05
CA GLU A 278 4.70 -3.61 14.47
C GLU A 278 3.85 -4.30 15.55
N ALA A 279 4.48 -4.92 16.55
CA ALA A 279 3.76 -5.56 17.66
C ALA A 279 2.91 -4.56 18.44
N GLN A 280 3.45 -3.37 18.72
CA GLN A 280 2.73 -2.31 19.42
C GLN A 280 1.50 -1.84 18.64
N GLN A 281 1.61 -1.64 17.32
CA GLN A 281 0.47 -1.25 16.48
C GLN A 281 -0.63 -2.30 16.47
N LEU A 282 -0.26 -3.58 16.31
CA LEU A 282 -1.22 -4.68 16.38
C LEU A 282 -1.92 -4.75 17.74
N CYS A 283 -1.16 -4.62 18.83
CA CYS A 283 -1.72 -4.61 20.17
C CYS A 283 -2.65 -3.41 20.38
N ASN A 284 -2.32 -2.22 19.87
CA ASN A 284 -3.18 -1.05 19.96
C ASN A 284 -4.52 -1.25 19.25
N ILE A 285 -4.51 -1.85 18.05
CA ILE A 285 -5.74 -2.19 17.34
C ILE A 285 -6.60 -3.13 18.19
N TRP A 286 -6.02 -4.19 18.76
CA TRP A 286 -6.76 -5.14 19.59
C TRP A 286 -7.24 -4.54 20.93
N ASN A 287 -6.40 -3.74 21.59
CA ASN A 287 -6.75 -3.05 22.83
C ASN A 287 -8.00 -2.19 22.62
N VAL A 288 -8.00 -1.35 21.59
CA VAL A 288 -9.15 -0.48 21.26
C VAL A 288 -10.36 -1.30 20.83
N ALA A 289 -10.18 -2.34 19.99
CA ALA A 289 -11.28 -3.18 19.55
C ALA A 289 -12.00 -3.88 20.73
N ILE A 290 -11.24 -4.35 21.72
CA ILE A 290 -11.78 -5.00 22.91
C ILE A 290 -12.40 -3.98 23.86
N GLU A 291 -11.74 -2.84 24.07
CA GLU A 291 -12.24 -1.76 24.94
C GLU A 291 -13.56 -1.17 24.44
N GLN A 292 -13.69 -0.97 23.13
CA GLN A 292 -14.93 -0.50 22.49
C GLN A 292 -16.03 -1.56 22.43
N GLN A 293 -15.81 -2.75 23.02
CA GLN A 293 -16.77 -3.84 23.09
C GLN A 293 -17.34 -4.23 21.71
N HIS A 294 -16.48 -4.25 20.68
CA HIS A 294 -16.88 -4.91 19.43
C HIS A 294 -17.16 -6.37 19.77
N ASP A 295 -18.42 -6.80 19.63
CA ASP A 295 -18.97 -8.05 20.21
C ASP A 295 -18.11 -9.29 19.95
N ASP A 296 -17.43 -9.30 18.80
CA ASP A 296 -16.61 -10.41 18.33
C ASP A 296 -15.11 -10.29 18.69
N ALA A 297 -14.60 -9.09 19.02
CA ALA A 297 -13.17 -8.86 19.19
C ALA A 297 -12.59 -9.68 20.34
N LEU A 298 -13.21 -9.60 21.52
CA LEU A 298 -12.75 -10.29 22.72
C LEU A 298 -12.77 -11.81 22.52
N ARG A 299 -13.85 -12.35 21.96
CA ARG A 299 -13.98 -13.78 21.66
C ARG A 299 -12.87 -14.23 20.71
N ARG A 300 -12.71 -13.53 19.58
CA ARG A 300 -11.73 -13.89 18.55
C ARG A 300 -10.30 -13.82 19.08
N TYR A 301 -9.96 -12.77 19.80
CA TYR A 301 -8.63 -12.64 20.40
C TYR A 301 -8.34 -13.72 21.43
N ALA A 302 -9.31 -14.03 22.30
CA ALA A 302 -9.19 -15.12 23.25
C ALA A 302 -9.00 -16.48 22.57
N HIS A 303 -9.69 -16.73 21.45
CA HIS A 303 -9.51 -17.93 20.65
C HIS A 303 -8.14 -18.01 19.96
N LEU A 304 -7.48 -16.89 19.65
CA LEU A 304 -6.08 -16.95 19.18
C LEU A 304 -5.19 -17.62 20.24
N HIS A 305 -5.36 -17.28 21.51
CA HIS A 305 -4.59 -17.89 22.60
C HIS A 305 -4.88 -19.38 22.79
N LEU A 306 -6.11 -19.83 22.52
CA LEU A 306 -6.51 -21.24 22.68
C LEU A 306 -6.14 -22.10 21.47
N ASP A 307 -6.48 -21.63 20.28
CA ASP A 307 -6.48 -22.43 19.06
C ASP A 307 -5.20 -22.24 18.22
N LYS A 308 -4.52 -21.10 18.40
CA LYS A 308 -3.37 -20.66 17.59
C LYS A 308 -2.32 -19.90 18.42
N PRO A 309 -1.75 -20.50 19.49
CA PRO A 309 -0.80 -19.81 20.37
C PRO A 309 0.48 -19.31 19.66
N GLN A 310 0.81 -19.87 18.49
CA GLN A 310 1.93 -19.47 17.63
C GLN A 310 1.61 -18.33 16.65
N ALA A 311 0.38 -17.80 16.64
CA ALA A 311 -0.02 -16.74 15.73
C ALA A 311 0.80 -15.47 15.94
N LEU A 312 1.12 -14.76 14.85
CA LEU A 312 1.97 -13.57 14.92
C LEU A 312 1.32 -12.44 15.73
N GLU A 313 -0.01 -12.39 15.80
CA GLU A 313 -0.80 -11.46 16.63
C GLU A 313 -0.42 -11.48 18.11
N LEU A 314 0.09 -12.61 18.60
CA LEU A 314 0.43 -12.80 20.00
C LEU A 314 1.90 -12.44 20.30
N ARG A 315 2.70 -12.12 19.27
CA ARG A 315 4.09 -11.68 19.46
C ARG A 315 4.14 -10.28 20.01
N GLY A 316 4.84 -10.11 21.14
CA GLY A 316 4.94 -8.82 21.84
C GLY A 316 3.68 -8.45 22.62
N ALA A 317 2.67 -9.32 22.69
CA ALA A 317 1.45 -9.07 23.47
C ALA A 317 1.74 -8.81 24.96
N ASN A 318 2.77 -9.44 25.51
CA ASN A 318 3.20 -9.26 26.90
C ASN A 318 3.72 -7.86 27.21
N ASP A 319 4.26 -7.20 26.20
CA ASP A 319 4.89 -5.89 26.35
C ASP A 319 3.90 -4.76 26.08
N HIS A 320 2.92 -5.00 25.21
CA HIS A 320 2.12 -3.95 24.57
C HIS A 320 0.60 -4.02 24.82
N LEU A 321 0.06 -5.13 25.35
CA LEU A 321 -1.35 -5.18 25.76
C LEU A 321 -1.58 -4.33 27.01
N THR A 322 -2.73 -3.64 27.06
CA THR A 322 -3.12 -2.90 28.26
C THR A 322 -3.63 -3.87 29.34
N GLU A 323 -3.50 -3.45 30.60
CA GLU A 323 -4.00 -4.23 31.73
C GLU A 323 -5.50 -4.53 31.64
N SER A 324 -6.30 -3.59 31.12
CA SER A 324 -7.74 -3.77 30.89
C SER A 324 -8.01 -4.89 29.89
N THR A 325 -7.31 -4.90 28.76
CA THR A 325 -7.43 -5.95 27.74
C THR A 325 -7.03 -7.32 28.29
N VAL A 326 -5.90 -7.41 28.99
CA VAL A 326 -5.43 -8.66 29.60
C VAL A 326 -6.47 -9.21 30.58
N LYS A 327 -7.02 -8.36 31.45
CA LYS A 327 -8.09 -8.76 32.38
C LYS A 327 -9.36 -9.22 31.67
N ALA A 328 -9.74 -8.56 30.57
CA ALA A 328 -10.92 -8.92 29.79
C ALA A 328 -10.76 -10.32 29.16
N VAL A 329 -9.61 -10.56 28.49
CA VAL A 329 -9.29 -11.85 27.85
C VAL A 329 -9.25 -12.96 28.90
N TRP A 330 -8.56 -12.73 30.02
CA TRP A 330 -8.51 -13.68 31.13
C TRP A 330 -9.90 -14.02 31.68
N THR A 331 -10.72 -13.00 31.94
CA THR A 331 -12.08 -13.19 32.46
C THR A 331 -12.93 -14.00 31.48
N TYR A 332 -12.81 -13.74 30.18
CA TYR A 332 -13.49 -14.49 29.13
C TYR A 332 -13.08 -15.97 29.12
N LEU A 333 -11.77 -16.25 29.12
CA LEU A 333 -11.23 -17.60 29.12
C LEU A 333 -11.67 -18.41 30.34
N ARG A 334 -11.64 -17.83 31.55
CA ARG A 334 -12.13 -18.51 32.76
C ARG A 334 -13.61 -18.86 32.71
N ARG A 335 -14.44 -18.01 32.09
CA ARG A 335 -15.88 -18.26 31.93
C ARG A 335 -16.12 -19.44 30.98
N MET A 336 -15.36 -19.53 29.89
CA MET A 336 -15.47 -20.63 28.93
C MET A 336 -15.10 -21.99 29.54
N ASP A 337 -14.16 -22.00 30.48
CA ASP A 337 -13.66 -23.20 31.17
C ASP A 337 -14.55 -23.66 32.36
N GLY A 338 -15.75 -23.10 32.49
CA GLY A 338 -16.67 -23.44 33.59
C GLY A 338 -16.19 -23.03 34.98
N GLY A 339 -15.22 -22.11 35.07
CA GLY A 339 -14.71 -21.52 36.31
C GLY A 339 -13.96 -22.46 37.25
N ASN A 340 -13.78 -23.75 36.92
CA ASN A 340 -13.29 -24.75 37.87
C ASN A 340 -12.47 -25.91 37.28
N ARG A 341 -12.04 -25.83 36.01
CA ARG A 341 -11.21 -26.88 35.39
C ARG A 341 -10.03 -26.31 34.66
N PHE A 342 -9.11 -25.70 35.43
CA PHE A 342 -7.73 -25.42 35.02
C PHE A 342 -7.31 -26.33 33.87
N TYR A 343 -7.15 -25.77 32.68
CA TYR A 343 -6.11 -26.23 31.76
C TYR A 343 -4.77 -26.09 32.51
N GLY A 344 -4.50 -27.06 33.38
CA GLY A 344 -3.18 -27.36 33.88
C GLY A 344 -2.37 -27.74 32.65
N ASN A 345 -1.70 -26.74 32.05
CA ASN A 345 -0.27 -26.81 31.73
C ASN A 345 0.25 -25.62 30.91
N ASN A 346 -0.55 -24.67 30.42
CA ASN A 346 -0.04 -23.70 29.43
C ASN A 346 -0.17 -22.18 29.74
N PHE A 347 -0.61 -21.78 30.93
CA PHE A 347 -0.55 -20.37 31.34
C PHE A 347 0.08 -20.25 32.73
N TYR A 348 1.38 -19.99 32.78
CA TYR A 348 2.08 -19.73 34.04
C TYR A 348 2.15 -18.23 34.32
N TYR A 349 1.60 -17.83 35.46
CA TYR A 349 1.88 -16.57 36.13
C TYR A 349 3.36 -16.50 36.53
N ALA A 350 4.08 -15.42 36.23
CA ALA A 350 5.20 -15.02 37.09
C ALA A 350 4.72 -13.97 38.09
N GLY A 351 4.68 -14.37 39.36
CA GLY A 351 4.94 -13.48 40.48
C GLY A 351 3.84 -12.51 40.89
N LEU A 352 2.73 -13.00 41.44
CA LEU A 352 2.02 -12.29 42.50
C LEU A 352 1.69 -13.26 43.64
N SER A 353 2.26 -12.99 44.82
CA SER A 353 1.94 -13.68 46.08
C SER A 353 0.49 -13.38 46.47
N PRO A 354 -0.23 -14.28 47.18
CA PRO A 354 -1.70 -14.24 47.32
C PRO A 354 -2.27 -13.04 48.10
N ASN A 355 -1.43 -12.11 48.56
CA ASN A 355 -1.83 -11.00 49.43
C ASN A 355 -1.02 -9.73 49.11
N VAL A 356 -1.34 -9.00 48.05
CA VAL A 356 -0.98 -7.56 47.97
C VAL A 356 -2.00 -6.80 47.11
N SER A 357 -2.56 -5.74 47.70
CA SER A 357 -3.44 -4.71 47.12
C SER A 357 -2.76 -3.78 46.11
N HIS A 358 -1.72 -4.24 45.42
CA HIS A 358 -1.01 -3.45 44.40
C HIS A 358 -0.77 -4.33 43.17
N ILE A 359 -1.48 -4.00 42.10
CA ILE A 359 -1.33 -4.67 40.80
C ILE A 359 -0.07 -4.11 40.15
N GLN A 360 1.03 -4.87 40.23
CA GLN A 360 2.09 -4.77 39.23
C GLN A 360 1.64 -5.60 38.02
N ARG A 361 1.65 -4.97 36.85
CA ARG A 361 1.17 -5.45 35.53
C ARG A 361 1.09 -6.98 35.40
N PRO A 362 -0.09 -7.57 35.10
CA PRO A 362 -0.18 -8.99 34.79
C PRO A 362 0.55 -9.31 33.49
N THR A 363 1.61 -10.12 33.56
CA THR A 363 2.35 -10.62 32.39
C THR A 363 1.75 -11.94 31.92
N LEU A 364 1.37 -12.04 30.63
CA LEU A 364 0.89 -13.27 29.99
C LEU A 364 2.06 -14.18 29.59
N ILE A 365 2.74 -14.81 30.55
CA ILE A 365 3.92 -15.63 30.22
C ILE A 365 3.48 -16.97 29.62
N TRP A 366 3.92 -17.23 28.39
CA TRP A 366 3.93 -18.56 27.78
C TRP A 366 5.35 -19.12 27.87
N LEU A 367 5.49 -20.28 28.51
CA LEU A 367 6.67 -21.14 28.40
C LEU A 367 6.41 -22.12 27.27
N ALA A 368 7.19 -22.04 26.18
CA ALA A 368 7.21 -23.07 25.15
C ALA A 368 7.78 -24.37 25.75
N CYS A 369 7.05 -25.48 25.61
CA CYS A 369 7.63 -26.82 25.70
C CYS A 369 7.88 -27.33 24.28
#